data_AF-A0A2X3H9N6-F1
#
_entry.id   AF-A0A2X3H9N6-F1
#
_cell.length_a   1.000
_cell.length_b   1.000
_cell.length_c   1.000
_cell.angle_alpha   90.00
_cell.angle_beta   90.00
_cell.angle_gamma   90.00
#
_symmetry.space_group_name_H-M   'P 1'
#
loop_
_entity.id
_entity.type
_entity.pdbx_description
1 polymer ?
#
loop_
_entity_poly.entity_id
_entity_poly.type
_entity_poly.pdbx_seq_one_letter_code
_entity_poly.pdbx_strand_id
1 'polypeptide(L)'
;MKALKGQTGWKKRPLRPRLPQRQKPPHRPNPWGPNDYMVIGLARIDDRLIHGQVATRWTKETNVTRIIVVSDEVAADTVRKTLLTQVAPPGVTAHVVDVAKMIRVYNNPKYAGQRVMLLFTNPTDVERIVEGGVKITSVNIGGMAFRQGKTQVNNAISVDAKDIEAFKKLNARGIELEARKVSTDPKLKMMDLIAKVDK
;
A
#
# COMPACT_ATOMS: atom_id res chain seq x y z
N MET A 1 -49.61 -47.71 -48.77
CA MET A 1 -50.05 -46.48 -48.04
C MET A 1 -49.45 -46.49 -46.65
N LYS A 2 -49.11 -45.29 -46.15
CA LYS A 2 -48.57 -44.92 -44.82
C LYS A 2 -47.06 -45.07 -44.62
N ALA A 3 -46.41 -43.91 -44.78
CA ALA A 3 -45.09 -43.57 -44.27
C ALA A 3 -45.07 -43.53 -42.74
N LEU A 4 -43.90 -43.79 -42.14
CA LEU A 4 -43.51 -43.23 -40.84
C LEU A 4 -41.98 -43.12 -40.75
N LYS A 5 -41.53 -41.86 -40.69
CA LYS A 5 -40.17 -41.41 -40.38
C LYS A 5 -39.94 -41.50 -38.85
N GLY A 6 -38.70 -41.70 -38.42
CA GLY A 6 -38.26 -41.45 -37.04
C GLY A 6 -36.76 -41.75 -36.90
N GLN A 7 -35.87 -40.85 -37.30
CA GLN A 7 -35.22 -39.81 -36.46
C GLN A 7 -34.50 -40.36 -35.21
N THR A 8 -33.17 -40.32 -35.32
CA THR A 8 -32.15 -40.50 -34.30
C THR A 8 -32.23 -39.41 -33.23
N GLY A 9 -32.43 -39.79 -31.96
CA GLY A 9 -32.46 -38.86 -30.83
C GLY A 9 -31.36 -39.17 -29.82
N TRP A 10 -30.19 -38.55 -29.95
CA TRP A 10 -29.22 -38.46 -28.86
C TRP A 10 -29.86 -37.68 -27.70
N LYS A 11 -30.05 -38.35 -26.56
CA LYS A 11 -30.48 -37.71 -25.30
C LYS A 11 -29.43 -36.69 -24.85
N LYS A 12 -29.78 -35.40 -24.91
CA LYS A 12 -28.97 -34.32 -24.32
C LYS A 12 -28.89 -34.51 -22.80
N ARG A 13 -27.68 -34.60 -22.25
CA ARG A 13 -27.42 -34.52 -20.80
C ARG A 13 -27.88 -33.16 -20.28
N PRO A 14 -28.52 -33.06 -19.10
CA PRO A 14 -28.88 -31.77 -18.53
C PRO A 14 -27.61 -31.00 -18.15
N LEU A 15 -27.57 -29.72 -18.54
CA LEU A 15 -26.53 -28.78 -18.15
C LEU A 15 -26.59 -28.57 -16.63
N ARG A 16 -25.45 -28.70 -15.96
CA ARG A 16 -25.33 -28.34 -14.53
C ARG A 16 -25.69 -26.85 -14.37
N PRO A 17 -26.42 -26.45 -13.31
CA PRO A 17 -26.62 -25.05 -13.00
C PRO A 17 -25.26 -24.38 -12.80
N ARG A 18 -25.00 -23.27 -13.50
CA ARG A 18 -23.86 -22.42 -13.18
C ARG A 18 -24.07 -21.87 -11.76
N LEU A 19 -23.11 -22.12 -10.87
CA LEU A 19 -23.06 -21.45 -9.57
C LEU A 19 -23.11 -19.93 -9.82
N PRO A 20 -23.95 -19.17 -9.11
CA PRO A 20 -23.96 -17.71 -9.26
C PRO A 20 -22.56 -17.20 -8.94
N GLN A 21 -21.99 -16.45 -9.88
CA GLN A 21 -20.72 -15.76 -9.66
C GLN A 21 -20.91 -14.86 -8.43
N ARG A 22 -20.07 -15.06 -7.41
CA ARG A 22 -20.02 -14.18 -6.23
C ARG A 22 -19.78 -12.76 -6.75
N GLN A 23 -20.81 -11.92 -6.70
CA GLN A 23 -20.65 -10.49 -6.93
C GLN A 23 -19.66 -9.97 -5.88
N LYS A 24 -18.63 -9.25 -6.33
CA LYS A 24 -17.79 -8.47 -5.40
C LYS A 24 -18.74 -7.55 -4.62
N PRO A 25 -18.67 -7.50 -3.29
CA PRO A 25 -19.59 -6.67 -2.53
C PRO A 25 -19.47 -5.21 -3.01
N PRO A 26 -20.58 -4.49 -3.14
CA PRO A 26 -20.54 -3.07 -3.48
C PRO A 26 -19.71 -2.32 -2.45
N HIS A 27 -18.90 -1.36 -2.90
CA HIS A 27 -18.18 -0.43 -2.05
C HIS A 27 -19.20 0.34 -1.22
N ARG A 28 -19.43 -0.09 0.03
CA ARG A 28 -20.30 0.64 0.95
C ARG A 28 -19.58 1.95 1.28
N PRO A 29 -20.17 3.13 1.02
CA PRO A 29 -19.62 4.36 1.54
C PRO A 29 -19.57 4.22 3.07
N ASN A 30 -18.40 4.48 3.62
CA ASN A 30 -18.12 4.32 5.03
C ASN A 30 -18.94 5.37 5.82
N PRO A 31 -19.65 5.02 6.90
CA PRO A 31 -20.64 5.90 7.53
C PRO A 31 -20.04 7.00 8.40
N TRP A 32 -18.72 7.18 8.39
CA TRP A 32 -18.00 8.04 9.33
C TRP A 32 -17.46 9.30 8.68
N GLY A 33 -17.45 10.41 9.43
CA GLY A 33 -16.98 11.70 8.99
C GLY A 33 -15.45 11.80 8.91
N PRO A 34 -14.89 12.89 8.35
CA PRO A 34 -13.45 13.07 8.16
C PRO A 34 -12.61 12.97 9.45
N ASN A 35 -13.23 13.19 10.61
CA ASN A 35 -12.57 13.20 11.93
C ASN A 35 -12.66 11.87 12.68
N ASP A 36 -13.35 10.86 12.14
CA ASP A 36 -13.55 9.56 12.81
C ASP A 36 -12.44 8.54 12.49
N TYR A 37 -11.46 8.94 11.68
CA TYR A 37 -10.37 8.09 11.21
C TYR A 37 -9.02 8.52 11.79
N MET A 38 -8.04 7.63 11.70
CA MET A 38 -6.66 8.01 12.01
C MET A 38 -6.17 9.07 11.01
N VAL A 39 -5.33 9.97 11.50
CA VAL A 39 -4.69 11.00 10.68
C VAL A 39 -3.34 10.46 10.21
N ILE A 40 -3.19 10.28 8.90
CA ILE A 40 -1.90 9.88 8.32
C ILE A 40 -1.03 11.14 8.22
N GLY A 41 -0.08 11.27 9.13
CA GLY A 41 0.86 12.40 9.14
C GLY A 41 1.93 12.27 8.06
N LEU A 42 2.34 11.04 7.75
CA LEU A 42 3.27 10.73 6.67
C LEU A 42 3.07 9.28 6.20
N ALA A 43 2.93 9.07 4.90
CA ALA A 43 3.12 7.76 4.28
C ALA A 43 4.50 7.75 3.62
N ARG A 44 5.38 6.83 4.04
CA ARG A 44 6.76 6.77 3.54
C ARG A 44 7.14 5.37 3.08
N ILE A 45 7.77 5.30 1.91
CA ILE A 45 8.37 4.08 1.37
C ILE A 45 9.87 4.10 1.68
N ASP A 46 10.33 3.19 2.53
CA ASP A 46 11.74 2.99 2.88
C ASP A 46 11.99 1.51 3.19
N ASP A 47 12.77 0.81 2.34
CA ASP A 47 13.08 -0.62 2.51
C ASP A 47 13.74 -0.95 3.85
N ARG A 48 14.42 0.02 4.46
CA ARG A 48 15.09 -0.12 5.75
C ARG A 48 14.18 0.19 6.95
N LEU A 49 12.95 0.62 6.69
CA LEU A 49 11.91 0.88 7.70
C LEU A 49 12.39 1.87 8.77
N ILE A 50 12.57 1.41 10.01
CA ILE A 50 13.04 2.23 11.12
C ILE A 50 14.55 2.07 11.22
N HIS A 51 15.30 3.05 10.69
CA HIS A 51 16.75 3.03 10.70
C HIS A 51 17.35 4.43 10.94
N GLY A 52 18.49 4.43 11.63
CA GLY A 52 19.30 5.63 11.88
C GLY A 52 18.52 6.79 12.49
N GLN A 53 19.00 8.01 12.24
CA GLN A 53 18.35 9.25 12.71
C GLN A 53 17.19 9.70 11.82
N VAL A 54 16.94 9.00 10.70
CA VAL A 54 15.93 9.39 9.71
C VAL A 54 14.53 9.24 10.31
N ALA A 55 14.22 8.09 10.92
CA ALA A 55 12.93 7.85 11.56
C ALA A 55 12.68 8.85 12.72
N THR A 56 13.68 9.09 13.56
CA THR A 56 13.61 10.08 14.66
C THR A 56 13.34 11.49 14.16
N ARG A 57 13.94 11.88 13.03
CA ARG A 57 13.74 13.19 12.45
C ARG A 57 12.33 13.36 11.88
N TRP A 58 11.89 12.41 11.06
CA TRP A 58 10.55 12.45 10.48
C TRP A 58 9.47 12.40 11.55
N THR A 59 9.64 11.62 12.61
CA THR A 59 8.67 11.55 13.71
C THR A 59 8.51 12.89 14.42
N LYS A 60 9.61 13.60 14.70
CA LYS A 60 9.58 14.95 15.28
C LYS A 60 8.93 15.98 14.37
N GLU A 61 9.30 16.00 13.10
CA GLU A 61 8.80 17.01 12.16
C GLU A 61 7.33 16.80 11.78
N THR A 62 6.89 15.55 11.68
CA THR A 62 5.49 15.21 11.37
C THR A 62 4.62 15.13 12.63
N ASN A 63 5.24 15.28 13.81
CA ASN A 63 4.61 15.21 15.13
C ASN A 63 3.72 13.96 15.30
N VAL A 64 4.24 12.81 14.87
CA VAL A 64 3.54 11.53 14.99
C VAL A 64 3.94 10.85 16.29
N THR A 65 2.98 10.18 16.91
CA THR A 65 3.17 9.43 18.16
C THR A 65 3.19 7.92 17.94
N ARG A 66 2.89 7.49 16.70
CA ARG A 66 2.84 6.09 16.30
C ARG A 66 3.43 5.90 14.91
N ILE A 67 4.22 4.83 14.76
CA ILE A 67 4.69 4.30 13.48
C ILE A 67 3.99 2.96 13.25
N ILE A 68 3.45 2.78 12.05
CA ILE A 68 2.92 1.50 11.61
C ILE A 68 3.68 1.08 10.36
N VAL A 69 4.45 0.00 10.47
CA VAL A 69 5.03 -0.71 9.34
C VAL A 69 3.95 -1.61 8.76
N VAL A 70 3.65 -1.42 7.47
CA VAL A 70 2.65 -2.18 6.74
C VAL A 70 3.38 -3.07 5.73
N SER A 71 3.48 -4.35 6.03
CA SER A 71 4.08 -5.34 5.14
C SER A 71 3.69 -6.74 5.59
N ASP A 72 3.14 -7.53 4.67
CA ASP A 72 2.72 -8.91 4.95
C ASP A 72 3.94 -9.79 5.31
N GLU A 73 5.07 -9.58 4.64
CA GLU A 73 6.33 -10.31 4.89
C GLU A 73 6.91 -9.99 6.27
N VAL A 74 6.99 -8.71 6.63
CA VAL A 74 7.56 -8.29 7.93
C VAL A 74 6.62 -8.64 9.07
N ALA A 75 5.31 -8.67 8.83
CA ALA A 75 4.33 -9.09 9.83
C ALA A 75 4.43 -10.59 10.16
N ALA A 76 4.85 -11.42 9.20
CA ALA A 76 5.09 -12.85 9.40
C ALA A 76 6.43 -13.16 10.09
N ASP A 77 7.42 -12.25 9.99
CA ASP A 77 8.73 -12.40 10.62
C ASP A 77 8.76 -11.84 12.05
N THR A 78 8.74 -12.74 13.03
CA THR A 78 8.73 -12.40 14.47
C THR A 78 10.02 -11.72 14.92
N VAL A 79 11.17 -12.10 14.34
CA VAL A 79 12.47 -11.52 14.69
C VAL A 79 12.54 -10.10 14.18
N ARG A 80 12.24 -9.88 12.89
CA ARG A 80 12.26 -8.55 12.28
C ARG A 80 11.24 -7.61 12.93
N LYS A 81 10.06 -8.11 13.26
CA LYS A 81 9.05 -7.36 14.01
C LYS A 81 9.58 -6.90 15.37
N THR A 82 10.21 -7.79 16.13
CA THR A 82 10.76 -7.47 17.46
C THR A 82 11.85 -6.41 17.36
N LEU A 83 12.78 -6.57 16.42
CA LEU A 83 13.85 -5.59 16.18
C LEU A 83 13.29 -4.21 15.84
N LEU A 84 12.30 -4.13 14.94
CA LEU A 84 11.66 -2.86 14.56
C LEU A 84 10.98 -2.18 15.74
N THR A 85 10.36 -2.94 16.63
CA THR A 85 9.73 -2.38 17.83
C THR A 85 10.75 -1.87 18.85
N GLN A 86 11.95 -2.44 18.90
CA GLN A 86 13.03 -2.01 19.81
C GLN A 86 13.77 -0.77 19.32
N VAL A 87 13.89 -0.58 18.00
CA VAL A 87 14.56 0.60 17.40
C VAL A 87 13.63 1.80 17.21
N ALA A 88 12.40 1.73 17.74
CA ALA A 88 11.45 2.82 17.68
C ALA A 88 11.98 4.07 18.43
N PRO A 89 11.79 5.29 17.89
CA PRO A 89 12.23 6.50 18.58
C PRO A 89 11.59 6.67 19.96
N PRO A 90 12.28 7.26 20.95
CA PRO A 90 11.72 7.52 22.28
C PRO A 90 10.43 8.35 22.21
N GLY A 91 9.41 7.92 22.94
CA GLY A 91 8.09 8.57 22.93
C GLY A 91 7.19 8.20 21.73
N VAL A 92 7.66 7.35 20.82
CA VAL A 92 6.90 6.88 19.65
C VAL A 92 6.72 5.37 19.73
N THR A 93 5.49 4.90 19.53
CA THR A 93 5.19 3.46 19.50
C THR A 93 5.29 2.91 18.08
N ALA A 94 5.98 1.78 17.89
CA ALA A 94 6.07 1.11 16.60
C ALA A 94 5.22 -0.16 16.57
N HIS A 95 4.53 -0.40 15.46
CA HIS A 95 3.78 -1.62 15.21
C HIS A 95 4.05 -2.15 13.81
N VAL A 96 4.05 -3.46 13.67
CA VAL A 96 4.10 -4.13 12.37
C VAL A 96 2.78 -4.86 12.15
N VAL A 97 2.14 -4.59 11.02
CA VAL A 97 0.87 -5.17 10.61
C VAL A 97 0.90 -5.57 9.14
N ASP A 98 0.07 -6.54 8.79
CA ASP A 98 -0.24 -6.87 7.41
C ASP A 98 -1.19 -5.81 6.79
N VAL A 99 -1.31 -5.83 5.47
CA VAL A 99 -2.14 -4.87 4.70
C VAL A 99 -3.62 -4.94 5.11
N ALA A 100 -4.16 -6.14 5.32
CA ALA A 100 -5.57 -6.32 5.67
C ALA A 100 -5.87 -5.76 7.06
N LYS A 101 -4.97 -5.97 8.01
CA LYS A 101 -5.03 -5.45 9.37
C LYS A 101 -4.86 -3.94 9.39
N MET A 102 -4.00 -3.37 8.54
CA MET A 102 -3.88 -1.92 8.42
C MET A 102 -5.22 -1.27 8.02
N ILE A 103 -5.92 -1.82 7.03
CA ILE A 103 -7.25 -1.33 6.60
C ILE A 103 -8.26 -1.42 7.76
N ARG A 104 -8.24 -2.51 8.54
CA ARG A 104 -9.11 -2.65 9.72
C ARG A 104 -8.80 -1.65 10.83
N VAL A 105 -7.51 -1.40 11.10
CA VAL A 105 -7.06 -0.44 12.11
C VAL A 105 -7.41 0.98 11.70
N TYR A 106 -7.27 1.31 10.41
CA TYR A 106 -7.67 2.61 9.87
C TYR A 106 -9.17 2.90 10.05
N ASN A 107 -10.02 1.89 9.81
CA ASN A 107 -11.46 2.00 9.97
C ASN A 107 -11.95 1.88 11.42
N ASN A 108 -11.04 1.78 12.40
CA ASN A 108 -11.42 1.66 13.80
C ASN A 108 -11.42 3.05 14.47
N PRO A 109 -12.59 3.53 14.97
CA PRO A 109 -12.71 4.86 15.56
C PRO A 109 -11.89 5.03 16.84
N LYS A 110 -11.39 3.95 17.46
CA LYS A 110 -10.46 4.01 18.59
C LYS A 110 -9.17 4.79 18.27
N TYR A 111 -8.78 4.84 17.00
CA TYR A 111 -7.59 5.54 16.54
C TYR A 111 -7.92 6.90 15.90
N ALA A 112 -9.17 7.35 15.98
CA ALA A 112 -9.59 8.66 15.50
C ALA A 112 -8.72 9.77 16.09
N GLY A 113 -8.26 10.69 15.24
CA GLY A 113 -7.40 11.81 15.64
C GLY A 113 -5.95 11.45 15.99
N GLN A 114 -5.57 10.16 16.09
CA GLN A 114 -4.17 9.80 16.26
C GLN A 114 -3.38 10.10 15.00
N ARG A 115 -2.27 10.83 15.16
CA ARG A 115 -1.32 11.08 14.08
C ARG A 115 -0.33 9.94 13.95
N VAL A 116 -0.36 9.28 12.81
CA VAL A 116 0.40 8.07 12.54
C VAL A 116 1.29 8.26 11.32
N MET A 117 2.50 7.69 11.39
CA MET A 117 3.37 7.50 10.24
C MET A 117 3.25 6.08 9.73
N LEU A 118 2.97 5.93 8.44
CA LEU A 118 2.95 4.65 7.75
C LEU A 118 4.28 4.42 7.05
N LEU A 119 4.89 3.26 7.29
CA LEU A 119 6.10 2.81 6.63
C LEU A 119 5.81 1.61 5.75
N PHE A 120 6.25 1.69 4.50
CA PHE A 120 6.13 0.63 3.50
C PHE A 120 7.50 0.29 2.96
N THR A 121 7.64 -0.94 2.45
CA THR A 121 8.84 -1.34 1.69
C THR A 121 8.66 -1.08 0.20
N ASN A 122 7.41 -1.10 -0.30
CA ASN A 122 7.11 -1.04 -1.72
C ASN A 122 5.84 -0.21 -2.00
N PRO A 123 5.69 0.37 -3.21
CA PRO A 123 4.50 1.12 -3.61
C PRO A 123 3.27 0.23 -3.85
N THR A 124 3.44 -1.07 -4.11
CA THR A 124 2.31 -1.99 -4.32
C THR A 124 1.43 -2.10 -3.07
N ASP A 125 2.03 -2.16 -1.88
CA ASP A 125 1.27 -2.22 -0.63
C ASP A 125 0.55 -0.89 -0.34
N VAL A 126 1.13 0.24 -0.77
CA VAL A 126 0.46 1.55 -0.73
C VAL A 126 -0.78 1.56 -1.62
N GLU A 127 -0.67 1.07 -2.85
CA GLU A 127 -1.81 0.91 -3.76
C GLU A 127 -2.90 0.04 -3.12
N ARG A 128 -2.54 -1.10 -2.53
CA ARG A 128 -3.48 -2.03 -1.90
C ARG A 128 -4.26 -1.40 -0.75
N ILE A 129 -3.63 -0.60 0.11
CA ILE A 129 -4.36 0.07 1.20
C ILE A 129 -5.25 1.22 0.69
N VAL A 130 -4.82 1.93 -0.35
CA VAL A 130 -5.62 2.98 -0.99
C VAL A 130 -6.86 2.38 -1.63
N GLU A 131 -6.72 1.24 -2.30
CA GLU A 131 -7.86 0.45 -2.82
C GLU A 131 -8.77 -0.07 -1.70
N GLY A 132 -8.19 -0.36 -0.53
CA GLY A 132 -8.91 -0.71 0.69
C GLY A 132 -9.68 0.43 1.34
N GLY A 133 -9.65 1.65 0.77
CA GLY A 133 -10.35 2.83 1.28
C GLY A 133 -9.55 3.67 2.26
N VAL A 134 -8.24 3.42 2.42
CA VAL A 134 -7.36 4.28 3.22
C VAL A 134 -7.04 5.54 2.44
N LYS A 135 -7.38 6.72 2.99
CA LYS A 135 -7.14 8.00 2.33
C LYS A 135 -5.71 8.47 2.55
N ILE A 136 -4.90 8.49 1.48
CA ILE A 136 -3.53 9.02 1.47
C ILE A 136 -3.48 10.22 0.53
N THR A 137 -2.94 11.34 0.99
CA THR A 137 -2.81 12.56 0.20
C THR A 137 -1.46 12.65 -0.52
N SER A 138 -0.40 12.24 0.17
CA SER A 138 0.95 12.23 -0.37
C SER A 138 1.75 11.03 0.13
N VAL A 139 2.68 10.56 -0.69
CA VAL A 139 3.59 9.47 -0.38
C VAL A 139 5.01 9.98 -0.58
N ASN A 140 5.82 9.81 0.46
CA ASN A 140 7.23 10.12 0.44
C ASN A 140 8.06 8.86 0.10
N ILE A 141 8.85 8.91 -0.97
CA ILE A 141 9.78 7.85 -1.34
C ILE A 141 11.15 8.22 -0.74
N GLY A 142 11.49 7.52 0.35
CA GLY A 142 12.70 7.75 1.12
C GLY A 142 13.89 6.95 0.63
N GLY A 143 13.66 5.68 0.33
CA GLY A 143 14.69 4.80 -0.22
C GLY A 143 14.16 3.45 -0.65
N MET A 144 14.48 3.06 -1.87
CA MET A 144 14.19 1.73 -2.42
C MET A 144 15.51 1.14 -2.88
N ALA A 145 15.90 0.03 -2.27
CA ALA A 145 17.20 -0.57 -2.49
C ALA A 145 17.33 -1.11 -3.91
N PHE A 146 18.52 -0.94 -4.49
CA PHE A 146 18.86 -1.56 -5.75
C PHE A 146 18.86 -3.08 -5.61
N ARG A 147 18.24 -3.76 -6.58
CA ARG A 147 18.30 -5.20 -6.78
C ARG A 147 18.44 -5.46 -8.26
N GLN A 148 18.99 -6.62 -8.62
CA GLN A 148 19.11 -7.01 -10.03
C GLN A 148 17.73 -7.00 -10.70
N GLY A 149 17.61 -6.30 -11.83
CA GLY A 149 16.35 -6.08 -12.54
C GLY A 149 15.60 -4.79 -12.17
N LYS A 150 16.08 -4.00 -11.19
CA LYS A 150 15.60 -2.64 -10.93
C LYS A 150 16.44 -1.61 -11.65
N THR A 151 15.82 -0.53 -12.10
CA THR A 151 16.51 0.62 -12.67
C THR A 151 16.65 1.71 -11.63
N GLN A 152 17.85 2.28 -11.51
CA GLN A 152 18.11 3.35 -10.56
C GLN A 152 17.58 4.68 -11.11
N VAL A 153 16.65 5.30 -10.39
CA VAL A 153 16.08 6.61 -10.74
C VAL A 153 16.69 7.75 -9.93
N ASN A 154 17.26 7.44 -8.77
CA ASN A 154 18.00 8.38 -7.92
C ASN A 154 19.02 7.61 -7.04
N ASN A 155 19.93 8.30 -6.38
CA ASN A 155 20.97 7.74 -5.51
C ASN A 155 20.42 6.82 -4.40
N ALA A 156 19.17 7.03 -3.98
CA ALA A 156 18.53 6.25 -2.92
C ALA A 156 17.35 5.40 -3.42
N ILE A 157 16.96 5.50 -4.69
CA ILE A 157 15.70 4.94 -5.19
C ILE A 157 15.96 4.17 -6.47
N SER A 158 15.66 2.87 -6.42
CA SER A 158 15.62 1.97 -7.57
C SER A 158 14.23 1.37 -7.69
N VAL A 159 13.72 1.31 -8.92
CA VAL A 159 12.36 0.86 -9.23
C VAL A 159 12.38 -0.18 -10.33
N ASP A 160 11.45 -1.12 -10.30
CA ASP A 160 11.16 -2.01 -11.43
C ASP A 160 9.87 -1.59 -12.16
N ALA A 161 9.48 -2.34 -13.19
CA ALA A 161 8.26 -2.09 -13.96
C ALA A 161 7.00 -2.12 -13.08
N LYS A 162 6.95 -3.00 -12.06
CA LYS A 162 5.80 -3.12 -11.15
C LYS A 162 5.71 -1.91 -10.22
N ASP A 163 6.84 -1.45 -9.71
CA ASP A 163 6.94 -0.23 -8.90
C ASP A 163 6.47 0.98 -9.71
N ILE A 164 6.93 1.11 -10.95
CA ILE A 164 6.53 2.19 -11.87
C ILE A 164 5.02 2.17 -12.13
N GLU A 165 4.44 1.00 -12.38
CA GLU A 165 2.99 0.86 -12.58
C GLU A 165 2.20 1.31 -11.34
N ALA A 166 2.62 0.88 -10.15
CA ALA A 166 2.00 1.29 -8.89
C ALA A 166 2.08 2.82 -8.70
N PHE A 167 3.24 3.44 -8.95
CA PHE A 167 3.37 4.90 -8.90
C PHE A 167 2.47 5.61 -9.93
N LYS A 168 2.39 5.12 -11.17
CA LYS A 168 1.50 5.68 -12.20
C LYS A 168 0.03 5.63 -11.74
N LYS A 169 -0.42 4.53 -11.12
CA LYS A 169 -1.78 4.40 -10.57
C LYS A 169 -2.03 5.31 -9.38
N LEU A 170 -1.08 5.42 -8.45
CA LEU A 170 -1.20 6.33 -7.30
C LEU A 170 -1.30 7.79 -7.77
N ASN A 171 -0.46 8.18 -8.75
CA ASN A 171 -0.51 9.52 -9.35
C ASN A 171 -1.83 9.77 -10.10
N ALA A 172 -2.36 8.78 -10.83
CA ALA A 172 -3.65 8.89 -11.51
C ALA A 172 -4.83 9.07 -10.54
N ARG A 173 -4.69 8.65 -9.28
CA ARG A 173 -5.64 8.89 -8.20
C ARG A 173 -5.48 10.27 -7.53
N GLY A 174 -4.54 11.09 -8.01
CA GLY A 174 -4.25 12.43 -7.48
C GLY A 174 -3.40 12.43 -6.20
N ILE A 175 -2.70 11.33 -5.90
CA ILE A 175 -1.80 11.24 -4.75
C ILE A 175 -0.45 11.86 -5.13
N GLU A 176 0.04 12.80 -4.32
CA GLU A 176 1.34 13.43 -4.54
C GLU A 176 2.47 12.44 -4.23
N LEU A 177 3.40 12.26 -5.18
CA LEU A 177 4.54 11.36 -5.02
C LEU A 177 5.85 12.15 -4.91
N GLU A 178 6.36 12.26 -3.69
CA GLU A 178 7.56 13.04 -3.36
C GLU A 178 8.78 12.13 -3.12
N ALA A 179 9.84 12.25 -3.91
CA ALA A 179 11.12 11.59 -3.66
C ALA A 179 12.05 12.51 -2.85
N ARG A 180 12.34 12.13 -1.59
CA ARG A 180 13.36 12.78 -0.74
C ARG A 180 13.76 11.87 0.44
N LYS A 181 15.06 11.78 0.72
CA LYS A 181 15.59 10.89 1.77
C LYS A 181 15.35 11.46 3.15
N VAL A 182 15.73 12.72 3.38
CA VAL A 182 15.40 13.48 4.58
C VAL A 182 14.57 14.70 4.25
N SER A 183 13.98 15.32 5.26
CA SER A 183 13.08 16.45 5.10
C SER A 183 13.73 17.75 4.61
N THR A 184 15.02 17.96 4.89
CA THR A 184 15.82 19.09 4.34
C THR A 184 16.19 18.92 2.88
N ASP A 185 16.11 17.71 2.34
CA ASP A 185 16.46 17.49 0.94
C ASP A 185 15.38 18.13 0.05
N PRO A 186 15.76 18.63 -1.14
CA PRO A 186 14.80 19.16 -2.09
C PRO A 186 13.76 18.09 -2.47
N LYS A 187 12.49 18.49 -2.48
CA LYS A 187 11.40 17.63 -2.94
C LYS A 187 11.52 17.43 -4.46
N LEU A 188 11.69 16.18 -4.88
CA LEU A 188 11.64 15.80 -6.29
C LEU A 188 10.32 15.10 -6.58
N LYS A 189 9.71 15.35 -7.73
CA LYS A 189 8.51 14.61 -8.15
C LYS A 189 8.92 13.24 -8.67
N MET A 190 8.34 12.19 -8.10
CA MET A 190 8.69 10.82 -8.49
C MET A 190 8.41 10.54 -9.98
N MET A 191 7.33 11.09 -10.51
CA MET A 191 6.95 10.93 -11.92
C MET A 191 7.99 11.52 -12.88
N ASP A 192 8.62 12.65 -12.52
CA ASP A 192 9.67 13.28 -13.33
C ASP A 192 10.94 12.43 -13.35
N LEU A 193 11.24 11.73 -12.25
CA LEU A 193 12.37 10.80 -12.17
C LEU A 193 12.13 9.56 -13.02
N ILE A 194 10.91 9.00 -12.99
CA ILE A 194 10.53 7.84 -13.81
C ILE A 194 10.59 8.22 -15.30
N ALA A 195 10.05 9.39 -15.69
CA ALA A 195 10.03 9.82 -17.08
C ALA A 195 11.42 10.06 -17.69
N LYS A 196 12.46 10.30 -16.86
CA LYS A 196 13.85 10.40 -17.33
C LYS A 196 14.48 9.03 -17.64
N VAL A 197 13.96 7.97 -17.03
CA VAL A 197 14.49 6.61 -17.12
C VAL A 197 13.69 5.75 -18.10
N ASP A 198 12.43 6.10 -18.35
CA ASP A 198 11.54 5.46 -19.36
C ASP A 198 11.82 5.98 -20.80
N LYS A 199 12.95 6.67 -21.03
CA LYS A 199 13.43 7.18 -22.33
C LYS A 199 14.61 6.37 -22.81
#